data_AF-M2YC58-F1
#
_entry.id   AF-M2YC58-F1
#
_cell.length_a   1.000
_cell.length_b   1.000
_cell.length_c   1.000
_cell.angle_alpha   90.00
_cell.angle_beta   90.00
_cell.angle_gamma   90.00
#
_symmetry.space_group_name_H-M   'P 1'
#
loop_
_entity.id
_entity.type
_entity.pdbx_description
1 polymer ?
#
loop_
_entity_poly.entity_id
_entity_poly.type
_entity_poly.pdbx_seq_one_letter_code
_entity_poly.pdbx_strand_id
1 'polypeptide(L)' 'MVTWIVDIELIAEWLASLDGGSRGQVVVAVELLEEHGPHLGQPLVDSVVGSRHKNMKELRPGSSGRP' A
#
# COMPACT_ATOMS: atom_id res chain seq x y z
N MET A 1 2.03 18.49 -11.75
CA MET A 1 2.52 17.17 -11.32
C MET A 1 1.46 16.16 -11.72
N VAL A 2 1.84 15.02 -12.28
CA VAL A 2 0.90 13.94 -12.63
C VAL A 2 0.88 12.97 -11.45
N THR A 3 -0.29 12.78 -10.84
CA THR A 3 -0.51 11.73 -9.83
C THR A 3 -0.98 10.45 -10.51
N TRP A 4 -0.59 9.30 -9.96
CA TRP A 4 -1.06 8.00 -10.40
C TRP A 4 -2.44 7.72 -9.84
N ILE A 5 -3.24 6.94 -10.59
CA ILE A 5 -4.51 6.42 -10.10
C ILE A 5 -4.23 5.07 -9.43
N VAL A 6 -4.59 4.94 -8.16
CA VAL A 6 -4.52 3.66 -7.43
C VAL A 6 -5.94 3.13 -7.25
N ASP A 7 -6.21 1.97 -7.85
CA ASP A 7 -7.48 1.27 -7.66
C ASP A 7 -7.45 0.44 -6.37
N ILE A 8 -8.39 0.74 -5.46
CA ILE A 8 -8.53 0.07 -4.17
C ILE A 8 -9.86 -0.68 -4.03
N GLU A 9 -10.64 -0.84 -5.12
CA GLU A 9 -11.99 -1.40 -5.08
C GLU A 9 -12.01 -2.79 -4.40
N LEU A 10 -11.03 -3.65 -4.75
CA LEU A 10 -10.92 -5.01 -4.24
C LEU A 10 -10.61 -5.10 -2.73
N ILE A 11 -10.15 -4.01 -2.11
CA ILE A 11 -9.80 -3.97 -0.68
C ILE A 11 -10.70 -3.03 0.13
N ALA A 12 -11.69 -2.38 -0.49
CA ALA A 12 -12.48 -1.33 0.15
C ALA A 12 -13.24 -1.80 1.40
N GLU A 13 -13.88 -2.97 1.33
CA GLU A 13 -14.62 -3.55 2.47
C GLU A 13 -13.66 -3.91 3.63
N TRP A 14 -12.52 -4.52 3.30
CA TRP A 14 -11.49 -4.83 4.29
C TRP A 14 -10.94 -3.55 4.94
N LEU A 15 -10.61 -2.53 4.15
CA LEU A 15 -10.10 -1.25 4.65
C LEU A 15 -11.11 -0.56 5.58
N ALA A 16 -12.40 -0.63 5.25
CA ALA A 16 -13.50 -0.11 6.07
C ALA A 16 -13.72 -0.91 7.38
N SER A 17 -13.22 -2.14 7.46
CA SER A 17 -13.29 -2.99 8.67
C SER A 17 -12.15 -2.73 9.67
N LEU A 18 -11.03 -2.13 9.25
CA LEU A 18 -9.88 -1.85 10.11
C LEU A 18 -10.19 -0.82 11.20
N ASP A 19 -9.48 -0.88 12.33
CA ASP A 19 -9.49 0.21 13.30
C ASP A 19 -8.88 1.49 12.71
N GLY A 20 -9.17 2.65 13.31
CA GLY A 20 -8.72 3.94 12.76
C GLY A 20 -7.21 4.08 12.62
N GLY A 21 -6.42 3.48 13.53
CA GLY A 21 -4.97 3.53 13.47
C GLY A 21 -4.43 2.69 12.32
N SER A 22 -4.85 1.43 12.22
CA SER A 22 -4.44 0.54 11.13
C SER A 22 -4.91 1.05 9.77
N ARG A 23 -6.15 1.57 9.67
CA ARG A 23 -6.67 2.18 8.46
C ARG A 23 -5.83 3.38 8.02
N GLY A 24 -5.47 4.26 8.96
CA GLY A 24 -4.63 5.43 8.69
C GLY A 24 -3.27 5.04 8.08
N GLN A 25 -2.64 3.98 8.58
CA GLN A 25 -1.37 3.50 8.03
C GLN A 25 -1.51 3.05 6.56
N VAL A 26 -2.58 2.32 6.24
CA VAL A 26 -2.84 1.88 4.85
C VAL A 26 -3.11 3.07 3.95
N VAL A 27 -3.92 4.04 4.39
CA VAL A 27 -4.23 5.25 3.61
C VAL A 27 -2.96 6.03 3.28
N VAL A 28 -2.09 6.27 4.26
CA VAL A 28 -0.81 6.97 4.03
C VAL A 28 0.06 6.22 3.01
N ALA A 29 0.10 4.87 3.08
CA ALA A 29 0.86 4.08 2.12
C ALA A 29 0.28 4.16 0.70
N VAL A 30 -1.05 4.24 0.56
CA VAL A 30 -1.74 4.44 -0.73
C VAL A 30 -1.47 5.85 -1.28
N GLU A 31 -1.54 6.90 -0.45
CA GLU A 31 -1.25 8.28 -0.86
C GLU A 31 0.18 8.41 -1.40
N LEU A 32 1.16 7.80 -0.73
CA LEU A 32 2.54 7.77 -1.21
C LEU A 32 2.68 6.99 -2.53
N LEU A 33 1.89 5.94 -2.71
CA LEU A 33 1.84 5.19 -3.96
C LEU A 33 1.19 5.99 -5.10
N GLU A 34 0.16 6.79 -4.83
CA GLU A 34 -0.43 7.72 -5.81
C GLU A 34 0.57 8.79 -6.25
N GLU A 35 1.37 9.31 -5.32
CA GLU A 35 2.39 10.32 -5.61
C GLU A 35 3.57 9.77 -6.42
N HIS A 36 4.13 8.63 -5.99
CA HIS A 36 5.38 8.09 -6.55
C HIS A 36 5.15 7.04 -7.65
N GLY A 37 3.96 6.44 -7.66
CA GLY A 37 3.60 5.36 -8.57
C GLY A 37 4.44 4.10 -8.38
N PRO A 38 4.61 3.28 -9.43
CA PRO A 38 5.27 1.97 -9.33
C PRO A 38 6.76 2.04 -8.96
N HIS A 39 7.36 3.23 -8.94
CA HIS A 39 8.75 3.47 -8.51
C HIS A 39 8.90 3.54 -6.99
N LEU A 40 7.80 3.57 -6.22
CA LEU A 40 7.86 3.46 -4.78
C LEU A 40 8.60 2.17 -4.39
N GLY A 41 9.56 2.31 -3.47
CA GLY A 41 10.50 1.26 -3.09
C GLY A 41 10.50 1.00 -1.58
N GLN A 42 11.53 0.28 -1.13
CA GLN A 42 11.69 -0.04 0.29
C GLN A 42 11.84 1.24 1.14
N PRO A 43 11.34 1.25 2.38
CA PRO A 43 10.73 0.13 3.10
C PRO A 43 9.24 -0.10 2.77
N LEU A 44 8.59 0.82 2.07
CA LEU A 44 7.12 0.81 1.86
C LEU A 44 6.66 -0.20 0.83
N VAL A 45 7.50 -0.56 -0.13
CA VAL A 45 7.14 -1.49 -1.19
C VAL A 45 8.28 -2.48 -1.40
N ASP A 46 7.93 -3.75 -1.55
CA ASP A 46 8.89 -4.79 -1.87
C ASP A 46 8.37 -5.78 -2.93
N SER A 47 9.26 -6.56 -3.52
CA SER A 47 8.87 -7.57 -4.52
C SER A 47 8.32 -8.82 -3.86
N VAL A 48 7.23 -9.39 -4.42
CA VAL A 48 6.70 -10.67 -3.96
C VAL A 48 7.54 -11.82 -4.52
N VAL A 49 8.36 -12.44 -3.68
CA VAL A 49 9.19 -13.59 -4.05
C VAL A 49 8.30 -14.78 -4.42
N GLY A 50 8.57 -15.42 -5.57
CA GLY A 50 7.82 -16.58 -6.04
C GLY A 50 6.46 -16.27 -6.68
N SER A 51 6.11 -14.99 -6.87
CA SER A 51 4.88 -14.64 -7.60
C SER A 51 4.94 -15.11 -9.06
N ARG A 52 3.82 -15.61 -9.59
CA ARG A 52 3.64 -15.86 -11.02
C ARG A 52 3.61 -14.57 -11.86
N HIS A 53 3.44 -13.41 -11.22
CA HIS A 53 3.33 -12.11 -11.85
C HIS A 53 4.63 -11.31 -11.65
N LYS A 54 5.33 -11.00 -12.74
CA LYS A 54 6.67 -10.36 -12.70
C LYS A 54 6.74 -9.01 -11.98
N ASN A 55 5.65 -8.25 -11.98
CA ASN A 55 5.59 -6.91 -11.39
C ASN A 55 4.73 -6.87 -10.10
N MET A 56 4.45 -8.02 -9.50
CA MET A 56 3.68 -8.06 -8.26
C MET A 56 4.54 -7.62 -7.09
N LYS A 57 4.05 -6.62 -6.37
CA LYS A 57 4.70 -6.02 -5.21
C LYS A 57 3.79 -6.12 -3.99
N GLU A 58 4.39 -6.11 -2.83
CA GLU A 58 3.74 -6.00 -1.54
C GLU A 58 3.86 -4.56 -1.04
N LEU A 59 2.73 -3.90 -0.80
CA LEU A 59 2.71 -2.64 -0.07
C LEU A 59 2.82 -2.97 1.43
N ARG A 60 3.73 -2.30 2.12
CA ARG A 60 4.07 -2.49 3.54
C ARG A 60 3.75 -1.19 4.31
N PRO A 61 2.46 -0.93 4.63
CA PRO A 61 2.07 0.17 5.50
C PRO A 61 2.80 0.11 6.84
N GLY A 62 2.97 1.26 7.49
CA GLY A 62 3.52 1.28 8.84
C GLY A 62 2.69 0.43 9.80
N SER A 63 3.35 -0.12 10.82
CA SER A 63 2.66 -0.86 11.87
C SER A 63 2.17 0.09 12.95
N SER A 64 0.93 -0.10 13.41
CA SER A 64 0.41 0.53 14.64
C SER A 64 0.93 -0.12 15.92
N GLY A 65 1.78 -1.16 15.81
CA GLY A 65 2.36 -1.89 16.92
C GLY A 65 3.30 -1.03 17.76
N ARG A 66 3.01 -0.97 19.08
CA ARG A 66 3.90 -0.46 20.12
C ARG A 66 5.34 -1.01 19.93
N PRO A 67 6.37 -0.21 20.28
CA PRO A 67 7.76 -0.68 20.27
C PRO A 67 7.96 -1.94 21.12
#